data_AF-A0A0R1ZMG4-F1
#
_entry.id   AF-A0A0R1ZMG4-F1
#
_cell.length_a   1.000
_cell.length_b   1.000
_cell.length_c   1.000
_cell.angle_alpha   90.00
_cell.angle_beta   90.00
_cell.angle_gamma   90.00
#
_symmetry.space_group_name_H-M   'P 1'
#
loop_
_entity.id
_entity.type
_entity.pdbx_description
1 polymer ?
#
loop_
_entity_poly.entity_id
_entity_poly.type
_entity_poly.pdbx_seq_one_letter_code
_entity_poly.pdbx_strand_id
1 'polypeptide(L)'
;MSKAPISQIDNSFTRAKAHADAQAVLASKRRRVHKRRLAVLGALLLIVFIVGLVRLHTIGAQRETADANVRSAQKRLSKVKSKKKALKVQVDQLNNEAYLEKLVRSKYYVSKSGEVIFTLPAQANQIGGLNTTK
;
A
#
# COMPACT_ATOMS: atom_id res chain seq x y z
N MET A 1 10.42 -34.89 80.47
CA MET A 1 10.75 -36.28 80.08
C MET A 1 10.99 -36.31 78.58
N SER A 2 12.21 -36.59 78.12
CA SER A 2 12.58 -36.64 76.71
C SER A 2 12.18 -37.98 76.08
N LYS A 3 11.46 -37.93 74.95
CA LYS A 3 11.10 -39.12 74.16
C LYS A 3 12.36 -39.74 73.55
N ALA A 4 12.57 -41.04 73.76
CA ALA A 4 13.67 -41.77 73.15
C ALA A 4 13.54 -41.81 71.61
N PRO A 5 14.65 -41.74 70.85
CA PRO A 5 14.59 -41.81 69.39
C PRO A 5 14.14 -43.20 68.97
N ILE A 6 13.03 -43.26 68.23
CA ILE A 6 12.51 -44.49 67.63
C ILE A 6 13.40 -44.80 66.43
N SER A 7 14.32 -45.75 66.59
CA SER A 7 15.18 -46.24 65.50
C SER A 7 14.33 -47.01 64.51
N GLN A 8 14.42 -46.67 63.22
CA GLN A 8 13.75 -47.44 62.17
C GLN A 8 14.35 -48.84 62.07
N ILE A 9 13.51 -49.83 61.77
CA ILE A 9 13.94 -51.22 61.61
C ILE A 9 14.77 -51.32 60.33
N ASP A 10 16.06 -51.63 60.49
CA ASP A 10 17.04 -51.61 59.42
C ASP A 10 17.08 -52.94 58.66
N ASN A 11 16.05 -53.18 57.84
CA ASN A 11 15.87 -54.43 57.08
C ASN A 11 16.03 -54.22 55.57
N SER A 12 16.22 -55.33 54.83
CA SER A 12 16.43 -55.29 53.38
C SER A 12 15.22 -54.73 52.62
N PHE A 13 14.00 -54.99 53.11
CA PHE A 13 12.76 -54.48 52.55
C PHE A 13 12.60 -52.96 52.72
N THR A 14 12.91 -52.42 53.89
CA THR A 14 12.82 -50.98 54.20
C THR A 14 13.85 -50.21 53.40
N ARG A 15 15.07 -50.75 53.23
CA ARG A 15 16.08 -50.18 52.33
C ARG A 15 15.61 -50.19 50.87
N ALA A 16 15.14 -51.33 50.35
CA ALA A 16 14.66 -51.43 48.97
C ALA A 16 13.49 -50.47 48.69
N LYS A 17 12.55 -50.34 49.63
CA LYS A 17 11.43 -49.42 49.52
C LYS A 17 11.86 -47.96 49.60
N ALA A 18 12.74 -47.60 50.53
CA ALA A 18 13.29 -46.25 50.62
C ALA A 18 14.04 -45.83 49.35
N HIS A 19 14.77 -46.75 48.72
CA HIS A 19 15.40 -46.49 47.42
C HIS A 19 14.37 -46.32 46.29
N ALA A 20 13.33 -47.15 46.23
CA ALA A 20 12.26 -47.02 45.24
C ALA A 20 11.49 -45.69 45.41
N ASP A 21 11.16 -45.31 46.64
CA ASP A 21 10.49 -44.06 46.98
C ASP A 21 11.39 -42.85 46.64
N ALA A 22 12.69 -42.92 46.96
CA ALA A 22 13.65 -41.90 46.57
C ALA A 22 13.72 -41.72 45.05
N GLN A 23 13.77 -42.82 44.28
CA GLN A 23 13.74 -42.78 42.82
C GLN A 23 12.42 -42.20 42.28
N ALA A 24 11.28 -42.55 42.87
CA ALA A 24 9.97 -42.01 42.49
C ALA A 24 9.85 -40.50 42.75
N VAL A 25 10.40 -40.00 43.86
CA VAL A 25 10.47 -38.57 44.18
C VAL A 25 11.36 -37.82 43.19
N LEU A 26 12.51 -38.38 42.82
CA LEU A 26 13.39 -37.77 41.81
C LEU A 26 12.75 -37.75 40.42
N ALA A 27 12.10 -38.85 40.01
CA ALA A 27 11.40 -38.95 38.74
C ALA A 27 10.21 -37.97 38.64
N SER A 28 9.42 -37.84 39.70
CA SER A 28 8.29 -36.90 39.74
C SER A 28 8.75 -35.43 39.72
N LYS A 29 9.82 -35.08 40.44
CA LYS A 29 10.47 -33.75 40.35
C LYS A 29 10.92 -33.46 38.93
N ARG A 30 11.61 -34.40 38.27
CA ARG A 30 12.08 -34.27 36.88
C ARG A 30 10.90 -34.08 35.91
N ARG A 31 9.83 -34.88 36.03
CA ARG A 31 8.61 -34.72 35.24
C ARG A 31 7.95 -33.35 35.44
N ARG A 32 7.90 -32.84 36.67
CA ARG A 32 7.33 -31.52 36.98
C ARG A 32 8.12 -30.38 36.33
N VAL A 33 9.45 -30.48 36.34
CA VAL A 33 10.33 -29.53 35.65
C VAL A 33 10.12 -29.58 34.14
N HIS A 34 10.08 -30.77 33.54
CA HIS A 34 9.81 -30.91 32.11
C HIS A 34 8.44 -30.37 31.70
N LYS A 35 7.38 -30.64 32.47
CA LYS A 35 6.04 -30.07 32.22
C LYS A 35 6.04 -28.54 32.31
N ARG A 36 6.72 -27.95 33.29
CA ARG A 36 6.89 -26.49 33.38
C ARG A 36 7.64 -25.93 32.17
N ARG A 37 8.74 -26.55 31.77
CA ARG A 37 9.51 -26.12 30.58
C ARG A 37 8.67 -26.19 29.31
N LEU A 38 7.90 -27.27 29.14
CA LEU A 38 7.00 -27.43 28.00
C LEU A 38 5.87 -26.40 27.99
N ALA A 39 5.30 -26.08 29.16
CA ALA A 39 4.29 -25.03 29.29
C ALA A 39 4.85 -23.64 28.94
N VAL A 40 6.09 -23.33 29.36
CA VAL A 40 6.77 -22.07 29.02
C VAL A 40 7.07 -22.00 27.52
N LEU A 41 7.58 -23.07 26.92
CA LEU A 41 7.80 -23.17 25.47
C LEU A 41 6.50 -23.02 24.68
N GLY A 42 5.43 -23.69 25.12
CA GLY A 42 4.11 -23.58 24.53
C GLY A 42 3.55 -22.16 24.62
N ALA A 43 3.69 -21.50 25.78
CA ALA A 43 3.29 -20.11 25.96
C ALA A 43 4.07 -19.16 25.05
N LEU A 44 5.39 -19.35 24.92
CA LEU A 44 6.23 -18.56 24.00
C LEU A 44 5.79 -18.72 22.54
N LEU A 45 5.54 -19.96 22.09
CA LEU A 45 5.02 -20.22 20.75
C LEU A 45 3.66 -19.57 20.52
N LEU A 46 2.79 -19.62 21.52
CA LEU A 46 1.45 -19.02 21.45
C LEU A 46 1.53 -17.48 21.32
N ILE A 47 2.46 -16.83 22.05
CA ILE A 47 2.74 -15.40 21.92
C ILE A 47 3.21 -15.08 20.49
N VAL A 48 4.19 -15.82 19.97
CA VAL A 48 4.68 -15.63 18.59
C VAL A 48 3.55 -15.81 17.57
N PHE A 49 2.68 -16.79 17.77
CA PHE A 49 1.55 -17.05 16.90
C PHE A 49 0.53 -15.90 16.92
N ILE A 50 0.18 -15.38 18.10
CA ILE A 50 -0.71 -14.21 18.23
C ILE A 50 -0.12 -12.99 17.52
N VAL A 51 1.17 -12.69 17.76
CA VAL A 51 1.85 -11.58 17.09
C VAL A 51 1.86 -11.78 15.57
N GLY A 52 2.12 -13.00 15.10
CA GLY A 52 2.06 -13.37 13.69
C GLY A 52 0.68 -13.14 13.06
N LEU A 53 -0.39 -13.56 13.75
CA LEU A 53 -1.77 -13.36 13.30
C LEU A 53 -2.14 -11.87 13.23
N VAL A 54 -1.79 -11.08 14.25
CA VAL A 54 -2.02 -9.63 14.26
C VAL A 54 -1.27 -8.98 13.10
N ARG A 55 0.00 -9.34 12.88
CA ARG A 55 0.79 -8.83 11.74
C ARG A 55 0.17 -9.21 10.40
N LEU A 56 -0.24 -10.45 10.20
CA LEU A 56 -0.91 -10.91 8.97
C LEU A 56 -2.22 -10.14 8.72
N HIS A 57 -3.04 -9.93 9.76
CA HIS A 57 -4.24 -9.10 9.66
C HIS A 57 -3.90 -7.65 9.25
N THR A 58 -2.83 -7.07 9.81
CA THR A 58 -2.41 -5.71 9.46
C THR A 58 -1.77 -5.61 8.06
N ILE A 59 -1.17 -6.68 7.54
CA ILE A 59 -0.61 -6.73 6.18
C ILE A 59 -1.73 -6.71 5.13
N GLY A 60 -2.90 -7.29 5.43
CA GLY A 60 -4.10 -7.16 4.60
C GLY A 60 -4.51 -5.69 4.39
N ALA A 61 -4.50 -4.89 5.47
CA ALA A 61 -4.83 -3.46 5.41
C ALA A 61 -3.71 -2.60 4.77
N GLN A 62 -2.44 -3.00 4.90
CA GLN A 62 -1.32 -2.31 4.24
C GLN A 62 -1.31 -2.47 2.73
N ARG A 63 -1.85 -3.58 2.18
CA ARG A 63 -1.99 -3.74 0.72
C ARG A 63 -2.98 -2.75 0.12
N GLU A 64 -4.08 -2.48 0.82
CA GLU A 64 -5.09 -1.53 0.34
C GLU A 64 -4.58 -0.09 0.31
N THR A 65 -3.76 0.30 1.30
CA THR A 65 -3.10 1.61 1.35
C THR A 65 -1.92 1.73 0.38
N ALA A 66 -1.16 0.66 0.17
CA ALA A 66 -0.11 0.61 -0.86
C ALA A 66 -0.70 0.74 -2.28
N ASP A 67 -1.82 0.07 -2.57
CA ASP A 67 -2.53 0.20 -3.84
C ASP A 67 -3.15 1.58 -4.04
N ALA A 68 -3.68 2.21 -2.98
CA ALA A 68 -4.18 3.59 -3.04
C ALA A 68 -3.06 4.57 -3.43
N ASN A 69 -1.86 4.40 -2.86
CA ASN A 69 -0.70 5.23 -3.18
C ASN A 69 -0.24 5.01 -4.62
N VAL A 70 -0.15 3.76 -5.08
CA VAL A 70 0.20 3.43 -6.48
C VAL A 70 -0.85 3.99 -7.45
N ARG A 71 -2.15 3.82 -7.18
CA ARG A 71 -3.22 4.39 -8.01
C ARG A 71 -3.20 5.91 -8.05
N SER A 72 -2.90 6.56 -6.93
CA SER A 72 -2.77 8.02 -6.87
C SER A 72 -1.55 8.51 -7.65
N ALA A 73 -0.42 7.81 -7.56
CA ALA A 73 0.78 8.09 -8.33
C ALA A 73 0.54 7.88 -9.82
N GLN A 74 -0.15 6.81 -10.22
CA GLN A 74 -0.56 6.54 -11.60
C GLN A 74 -1.48 7.65 -12.14
N LYS A 75 -2.47 8.10 -11.35
CA LYS A 75 -3.36 9.23 -11.71
C LYS A 75 -2.60 10.54 -11.84
N ARG A 76 -1.64 10.82 -10.95
CA ARG A 76 -0.79 12.03 -11.04
C ARG A 76 0.09 11.97 -12.28
N LEU A 77 0.70 10.81 -12.58
CA LEU A 77 1.54 10.60 -13.74
C LEU A 77 0.75 10.73 -15.04
N SER A 78 -0.46 10.16 -15.13
CA SER A 78 -1.31 10.30 -16.31
C SER A 78 -1.74 11.76 -16.54
N LYS A 79 -2.08 12.50 -15.48
CA LYS A 79 -2.44 13.93 -15.53
C LYS A 79 -1.26 14.81 -15.94
N VAL A 80 -0.04 14.50 -15.49
CA VAL A 80 1.17 15.22 -15.91
C VAL A 80 1.52 14.89 -17.36
N LYS A 81 1.39 13.63 -17.79
CA LYS A 81 1.66 13.20 -19.17
C LYS A 81 0.68 13.83 -20.16
N SER A 82 -0.62 13.93 -19.82
CA SER A 82 -1.61 14.60 -20.65
C SER A 82 -1.35 16.10 -20.76
N LYS A 83 -1.02 16.77 -19.64
CA LYS A 83 -0.60 18.18 -19.64
C LYS A 83 0.64 18.40 -20.51
N LYS A 84 1.67 17.56 -20.39
CA LYS A 84 2.89 17.64 -21.23
C LYS A 84 2.56 17.46 -22.72
N LYS A 85 1.66 16.55 -23.07
CA LYS A 85 1.23 16.34 -24.47
C LYS A 85 0.48 17.56 -25.01
N ALA A 86 -0.45 18.13 -24.24
CA ALA A 86 -1.17 19.34 -24.62
C ALA A 86 -0.24 20.55 -24.78
N LEU A 87 0.72 20.71 -23.86
CA LEU A 87 1.70 21.80 -23.92
C LEU A 87 2.66 21.63 -25.10
N LYS A 88 3.07 20.40 -25.43
CA LYS A 88 3.90 20.13 -26.61
C LYS A 88 3.15 20.45 -27.92
N VAL A 89 1.87 20.12 -28.01
CA VAL A 89 1.03 20.48 -29.17
C VAL A 89 0.91 21.99 -29.31
N GLN A 90 0.73 22.71 -28.20
CA GLN A 90 0.71 24.18 -28.22
C GLN A 90 2.04 24.78 -28.65
N VAL A 91 3.17 24.25 -28.16
CA VAL A 91 4.51 24.70 -28.57
C VAL A 91 4.78 24.40 -30.05
N ASP A 92 4.41 23.21 -30.53
CA ASP A 92 4.55 22.86 -31.95
C ASP A 92 3.64 23.74 -32.83
N GLN A 93 2.44 24.10 -32.37
CA GLN A 93 1.57 25.06 -33.08
C GLN A 93 2.14 26.49 -33.05
N LEU A 94 2.76 26.91 -31.95
CA LEU A 94 3.38 28.23 -31.81
C LEU A 94 4.65 28.36 -32.67
N ASN A 95 5.42 27.28 -32.81
CA ASN A 95 6.63 27.25 -33.64
C ASN A 95 6.35 27.04 -35.13
N ASN A 96 5.09 26.83 -35.53
CA ASN A 96 4.77 26.59 -36.93
C ASN A 96 4.45 27.93 -37.63
N GLU A 97 5.42 28.45 -38.39
CA GLU A 97 5.27 29.70 -39.16
C GLU A 97 4.01 29.73 -40.04
N ALA A 98 3.62 28.58 -40.62
CA ALA A 98 2.41 28.49 -41.45
C ALA A 98 1.11 28.72 -40.66
N TYR A 99 1.07 28.34 -39.38
CA TYR A 99 -0.07 28.60 -38.49
C TYR A 99 -0.12 30.08 -38.08
N LEU A 100 1.03 30.67 -37.75
CA LEU A 100 1.15 32.09 -37.44
C LEU A 100 0.77 32.96 -38.64
N GLU A 101 1.20 32.60 -39.86
CA GLU A 101 0.84 33.31 -41.08
C GLU A 101 -0.68 33.30 -41.31
N LYS A 102 -1.33 32.14 -41.14
CA LYS A 102 -2.79 32.01 -41.27
C LYS A 102 -3.54 32.78 -40.17
N LEU A 103 -3.01 32.79 -38.95
CA LEU A 103 -3.59 33.55 -37.84
C LEU A 103 -3.47 35.06 -38.07
N VAL A 104 -2.31 35.54 -38.47
CA VAL A 104 -2.07 36.97 -38.75
C VAL A 104 -2.94 37.44 -39.92
N ARG A 105 -3.04 36.65 -41.00
CA ARG A 105 -3.94 36.97 -42.13
C ARG A 105 -5.41 37.00 -41.73
N SER A 106 -5.86 36.13 -40.81
CA SER A 106 -7.26 36.07 -40.37
C SER A 106 -7.65 37.10 -39.30
N LYS A 107 -6.74 37.45 -38.38
CA LYS A 107 -6.99 38.42 -37.30
C LYS A 107 -6.68 39.87 -37.69
N TYR A 108 -5.64 40.07 -38.50
CA TYR A 108 -5.10 41.40 -38.79
C TYR A 108 -5.12 41.75 -40.28
N TYR A 109 -5.75 40.93 -41.13
CA TYR A 109 -5.93 41.17 -42.57
C TYR A 109 -4.62 41.49 -43.32
N VAL A 110 -3.49 40.92 -42.86
CA VAL A 110 -2.18 41.15 -43.48
C VAL A 110 -2.06 40.29 -44.74
N SER A 111 -1.68 40.91 -45.86
CA SER A 111 -1.38 40.23 -47.13
C SER A 111 0.12 40.24 -47.43
N LYS A 112 0.58 39.28 -48.24
CA LYS A 112 1.97 39.19 -48.71
C LYS A 112 2.14 40.00 -50.01
N SER A 113 3.38 40.39 -50.31
CA SER A 113 3.71 41.09 -51.56
C SER A 113 3.21 40.31 -52.79
N GLY A 114 2.27 40.90 -53.54
CA GLY A 114 1.66 40.31 -54.74
C GLY A 114 0.22 39.78 -54.57
N GLU A 115 -0.39 39.89 -53.39
CA GLU A 115 -1.76 39.44 -53.15
C GLU A 115 -2.79 40.58 -53.23
N VAL A 116 -3.97 40.28 -53.79
CA VAL A 116 -5.08 41.23 -53.92
C VAL A 116 -6.12 41.00 -52.82
N ILE A 117 -6.34 42.00 -51.96
CA ILE A 117 -7.37 41.95 -50.91
C ILE A 117 -8.71 42.37 -51.52
N PHE A 118 -9.67 41.45 -51.57
CA PHE A 118 -11.04 41.77 -51.95
C PHE A 118 -11.85 42.15 -50.70
N THR A 119 -12.15 43.44 -50.54
CA THR A 119 -13.16 43.89 -49.57
C THR A 119 -14.53 43.64 -50.17
N LEU A 120 -15.23 42.62 -49.69
CA LEU A 120 -16.61 42.39 -50.11
C LEU A 120 -17.47 43.55 -49.58
N PRO A 121 -18.26 44.23 -50.44
CA PRO A 121 -19.19 45.25 -49.98
C PRO A 121 -20.19 44.60 -49.02
N ALA A 122 -20.48 45.28 -47.89
CA ALA A 122 -21.33 44.75 -46.83
C ALA A 122 -22.73 44.30 -47.32
N GLN A 123 -23.16 44.77 -48.49
CA GLN A 123 -24.43 44.40 -49.12
C GLN A 123 -24.43 43.00 -49.80
N ALA A 124 -23.27 42.37 -50.01
CA ALA A 124 -23.19 41.05 -50.68
C ALA A 124 -23.43 39.85 -49.73
N ASN A 125 -23.49 40.08 -48.41
CA ASN A 125 -23.86 39.05 -47.42
C ASN A 125 -25.38 38.89 -47.24
N GLN A 126 -26.19 39.62 -48.00
CA GLN A 126 -27.62 39.34 -48.09
C GLN A 126 -27.85 38.31 -49.18
N ILE A 127 -27.69 37.02 -48.83
CA ILE A 127 -28.33 35.94 -49.59
C ILE A 127 -29.82 36.27 -49.57
N GLY A 128 -30.36 36.68 -50.72
CA GLY A 128 -31.76 37.07 -50.84
C GLY A 128 -32.66 35.95 -50.31
N GLY A 129 -33.41 36.24 -49.25
CA GLY A 129 -34.57 35.41 -48.90
C GLY A 129 -34.91 35.18 -47.43
N LEU A 130 -34.17 35.68 -46.42
CA LEU A 130 -34.60 35.53 -45.03
C LEU A 130 -34.42 36.81 -44.22
N ASN A 131 -35.46 37.64 -44.17
CA ASN A 131 -35.63 38.66 -43.15
C ASN A 131 -35.93 37.98 -41.80
N THR A 132 -35.02 38.05 -40.84
CA THR A 132 -35.34 37.81 -39.44
C THR A 132 -35.46 39.15 -38.73
N THR A 133 -36.70 39.59 -38.54
CA THR A 133 -37.09 40.72 -37.69
C THR A 133 -36.55 40.54 -36.27
N LYS A 134 -36.21 41.67 -35.64
CA LYS A 134 -35.70 41.84 -34.27
C LYS A 134 -36.30 40.91 -33.22
#